data_AF-A0A3D0J5Q1-F1
#
_entry.id   AF-A0A3D0J5Q1-F1
#
_cell.length_a   1.000
_cell.length_b   1.000
_cell.length_c   1.000
_cell.angle_alpha   90.00
_cell.angle_beta   90.00
_cell.angle_gamma   90.00
#
_symmetry.space_group_name_H-M   'P 1'
#
loop_
_entity.id
_entity.type
_entity.pdbx_description
1 polymer ?
#
loop_
_entity_poly.entity_id
_entity_poly.type
_entity_poly.pdbx_seq_one_letter_code
_entity_poly.pdbx_strand_id
1 'polypeptide(L)'
;MDKRKYTLLWLLPLLAITLAFIMSFEGCTPKPTEAPTTTVITGTAQLSVSSGDNRDSYSFVSGGINYGKIALVCYAYPAVNFEANGIVQGSGTTAPDTGYSTSSTVTDGYSYFVKTDNVVHYARVTAVSRSESAGYVTIGFQWVLQTVANNRNLY
;
A
#
# COMPACT_ATOMS: atom_id res chain seq x y z
N MET A 1 1.47 -74.26 -26.79
CA MET A 1 0.34 -73.48 -26.25
C MET A 1 0.87 -72.18 -25.70
N ASP A 2 0.65 -71.10 -26.45
CA ASP A 2 1.06 -69.73 -26.19
C ASP A 2 0.48 -69.13 -24.91
N LYS A 3 1.32 -68.47 -24.11
CA LYS A 3 0.92 -67.56 -23.02
C LYS A 3 1.55 -66.18 -23.18
N ARG A 4 1.75 -65.73 -24.42
CA ARG A 4 1.83 -64.29 -24.70
C ARG A 4 0.41 -63.75 -24.76
N LYS A 5 0.21 -62.51 -24.27
CA LYS A 5 -0.93 -61.61 -24.53
C LYS A 5 -1.94 -61.32 -23.41
N TYR A 6 -1.59 -61.21 -22.12
CA TYR A 6 -2.56 -60.63 -21.16
C TYR A 6 -2.00 -59.69 -20.07
N THR A 7 -0.73 -59.28 -20.14
CA THR A 7 -0.13 -58.44 -19.09
C THR A 7 0.02 -56.97 -19.47
N LEU A 8 -0.46 -56.56 -20.65
CA LEU A 8 -0.25 -55.22 -21.20
C LEU A 8 -1.55 -54.50 -21.61
N LEU A 9 -2.68 -54.85 -20.99
CA LEU A 9 -4.00 -54.30 -21.37
C LEU A 9 -4.76 -53.63 -20.21
N TRP A 10 -4.05 -53.17 -19.18
CA TRP A 10 -4.65 -52.44 -18.05
C TRP A 10 -3.92 -51.16 -17.64
N LEU A 11 -2.83 -50.78 -18.32
CA LEU A 11 -2.06 -49.57 -18.01
C LEU A 11 -2.50 -48.32 -18.80
N LEU A 12 -3.42 -48.44 -19.75
CA LEU A 12 -3.83 -47.35 -20.63
C LEU A 12 -5.06 -46.52 -20.21
N PRO A 13 -5.98 -46.93 -19.31
CA PRO A 13 -7.08 -46.04 -18.90
C PRO A 13 -6.72 -45.14 -17.70
N LEU A 14 -5.67 -45.43 -16.93
CA LEU A 14 -5.32 -44.65 -15.74
C LEU A 14 -4.61 -43.33 -16.06
N LEU A 15 -3.88 -43.25 -17.17
CA LEU A 15 -3.13 -42.04 -17.55
C LEU A 15 -4.03 -40.94 -18.16
N ALA A 16 -5.18 -41.32 -18.74
CA ALA A 16 -6.11 -40.38 -19.36
C ALA A 16 -6.98 -39.63 -18.31
N ILE A 17 -7.24 -40.25 -17.16
CA ILE A 17 -8.08 -39.65 -16.10
C ILE A 17 -7.26 -38.64 -15.26
N THR A 18 -5.96 -38.88 -15.06
CA THR A 18 -5.09 -37.94 -14.34
C THR A 18 -4.76 -36.69 -15.15
N LEU A 19 -4.72 -36.75 -16.48
CA LEU A 19 -4.41 -35.59 -17.31
C LEU A 19 -5.60 -34.62 -17.47
N ALA A 20 -6.83 -35.13 -17.37
CA ALA A 20 -8.04 -34.30 -17.44
C ALA A 20 -8.35 -33.55 -16.13
N PHE A 21 -7.83 -34.01 -14.98
CA PHE A 21 -8.07 -33.37 -13.69
C PHE A 21 -7.09 -32.20 -13.40
N ILE A 22 -5.93 -32.17 -14.07
CA ILE A 22 -4.92 -31.12 -13.88
C ILE A 22 -5.30 -29.82 -14.65
N MET A 23 -6.13 -29.90 -15.69
CA MET A 23 -6.54 -28.72 -16.48
C MET A 23 -7.70 -27.92 -15.87
N SER A 24 -8.28 -28.36 -14.74
CA SER A 24 -9.44 -27.69 -14.12
C SER A 24 -9.09 -26.66 -13.05
N PHE A 25 -7.80 -26.38 -12.81
CA PHE A 25 -7.33 -25.35 -11.86
C PHE A 25 -6.89 -24.03 -12.53
N GLU A 26 -7.41 -23.70 -13.72
CA GLU A 26 -7.31 -22.33 -14.27
C GLU A 26 -8.40 -21.38 -13.71
N GLY A 27 -9.07 -21.80 -12.63
CA GLY A 27 -10.05 -20.99 -11.93
C GLY A 27 -9.37 -20.08 -10.90
N CYS A 28 -9.36 -18.78 -11.21
CA CYS A 28 -9.06 -17.67 -10.30
C CYS A 28 -7.57 -17.34 -10.09
N THR A 29 -6.85 -17.04 -11.18
CA THR A 29 -5.90 -15.92 -11.07
C THR A 29 -6.74 -14.66 -10.88
N PRO A 30 -6.59 -13.90 -9.77
CA PRO A 30 -7.22 -12.60 -9.69
C PRO A 30 -6.75 -11.82 -10.92
N LYS A 31 -7.72 -11.36 -11.72
CA LYS A 31 -7.45 -10.43 -12.82
C LYS A 31 -6.47 -9.39 -12.25
N PRO A 32 -5.32 -9.11 -12.90
CA PRO A 32 -4.45 -8.03 -12.45
C PRO A 32 -5.33 -6.81 -12.27
N THR A 33 -5.45 -6.34 -11.03
CA THR A 33 -6.31 -5.20 -10.75
C THR A 33 -5.80 -4.07 -11.62
N GLU A 34 -6.66 -3.53 -12.48
CA GLU A 34 -6.24 -2.55 -13.48
C GLU A 34 -5.67 -1.33 -12.74
N ALA A 35 -4.58 -0.77 -13.28
CA ALA A 35 -4.01 0.45 -12.76
C ALA A 35 -5.07 1.58 -12.80
N PRO A 36 -4.99 2.57 -11.90
CA PRO A 36 -5.91 3.70 -11.89
C PRO A 36 -5.98 4.37 -13.27
N THR A 37 -7.20 4.64 -13.75
CA THR A 37 -7.42 5.37 -15.01
C THR A 37 -7.13 6.87 -14.88
N THR A 38 -7.03 7.36 -13.64
CA THR A 38 -6.58 8.71 -13.30
C THR A 38 -5.15 8.68 -12.79
N THR A 39 -4.38 9.71 -13.13
CA THR A 39 -3.02 9.90 -12.62
C THR A 39 -2.99 10.40 -11.18
N VAL A 40 -4.13 10.89 -10.68
CA VAL A 40 -4.29 11.34 -9.29
C VAL A 40 -5.37 10.50 -8.62
N ILE A 41 -5.06 9.98 -7.44
CA ILE A 41 -5.95 9.20 -6.59
C ILE A 41 -6.07 9.86 -5.21
N THR A 42 -7.19 9.64 -4.52
CA THR A 42 -7.47 10.23 -3.22
C THR A 42 -7.98 9.18 -2.24
N GLY A 43 -7.89 9.49 -0.95
CA GLY A 43 -8.47 8.65 0.08
C GLY A 43 -8.38 9.24 1.47
N THR A 44 -8.82 8.45 2.44
CA THR A 44 -8.77 8.77 3.86
C THR A 44 -8.22 7.56 4.61
N ALA A 45 -7.56 7.81 5.74
CA ALA A 45 -7.03 6.76 6.60
C ALA A 45 -6.80 7.30 8.02
N GLN A 46 -6.44 6.40 8.92
CA GLN A 46 -6.04 6.71 10.27
C GLN A 46 -4.84 5.84 10.66
N LEU A 47 -3.99 6.39 11.52
CA LEU A 47 -2.88 5.67 12.15
C LEU A 47 -2.93 5.88 13.65
N SER A 48 -2.59 4.85 14.42
CA SER A 48 -2.65 4.89 15.88
C SER A 48 -1.36 4.38 16.49
N VAL A 49 -0.84 5.10 17.47
CA VAL A 49 0.37 4.72 18.21
C VAL A 49 0.13 4.86 19.71
N SER A 50 0.86 4.09 20.49
CA SER A 50 0.88 4.13 21.95
C SER A 50 2.32 4.13 22.48
N SER A 51 2.49 4.19 23.80
CA SER A 51 3.80 4.02 24.43
C SER A 51 4.37 2.60 24.29
N GLY A 52 3.51 1.58 24.13
CA GLY A 52 3.91 0.17 23.96
C GLY A 52 4.09 -0.25 22.51
N ASP A 53 3.41 0.42 21.58
CA ASP A 53 3.55 0.25 20.14
C ASP A 53 3.64 1.63 19.49
N ASN A 54 4.87 2.08 19.28
CA ASN A 54 5.16 3.48 18.99
C ASN A 54 5.20 3.80 17.49
N ARG A 55 4.83 2.85 16.62
CA ARG A 55 4.85 3.02 15.17
C ARG A 55 3.70 2.29 14.50
N ASP A 56 2.98 3.01 13.65
CA ASP A 56 1.97 2.46 12.74
C ASP A 56 2.23 2.99 11.33
N SER A 57 1.80 2.26 10.29
CA SER A 57 2.05 2.66 8.90
C SER A 57 0.90 2.37 7.95
N TYR A 58 0.71 3.28 6.99
CA TYR A 58 -0.31 3.19 5.97
C TYR A 58 0.35 3.13 4.59
N SER A 59 -0.04 2.14 3.78
CA SER A 59 0.42 2.04 2.39
C SER A 59 -0.63 2.62 1.43
N PHE A 60 -0.18 3.47 0.52
CA PHE A 60 -1.00 4.01 -0.55
C PHE A 60 -1.16 2.96 -1.64
N VAL A 61 -2.29 2.25 -1.65
CA VAL A 61 -2.56 1.16 -2.60
C VAL A 61 -3.78 1.51 -3.45
N SER A 62 -3.64 1.36 -4.77
CA SER A 62 -4.77 1.46 -5.70
C SER A 62 -4.53 0.55 -6.89
N GLY A 63 -5.58 -0.10 -7.38
CA GLY A 63 -5.44 -1.03 -8.50
C GLY A 63 -4.47 -2.19 -8.20
N GLY A 64 -4.32 -2.62 -6.94
CA GLY A 64 -3.32 -3.63 -6.54
C GLY A 64 -1.85 -3.15 -6.59
N ILE A 65 -1.60 -1.90 -6.96
CA ILE A 65 -0.27 -1.27 -7.01
C ILE A 65 -0.03 -0.53 -5.70
N ASN A 66 1.13 -0.76 -5.09
CA ASN A 66 1.60 -0.02 -3.93
C ASN A 66 2.49 1.15 -4.38
N TYR A 67 2.08 2.38 -4.07
CA TYR A 67 2.79 3.61 -4.44
C TYR A 67 3.74 4.10 -3.34
N GLY A 68 3.77 3.40 -2.20
CA GLY A 68 4.61 3.64 -1.03
C GLY A 68 3.80 3.83 0.24
N LYS A 69 4.44 4.35 1.29
CA LYS A 69 3.82 4.46 2.62
C LYS A 69 4.14 5.74 3.37
N ILE A 70 3.34 6.01 4.39
CA ILE A 70 3.59 6.97 5.46
C ILE A 70 3.49 6.24 6.80
N ALA A 71 4.32 6.63 7.76
CA ALA A 71 4.26 6.11 9.13
C ALA A 71 3.90 7.21 10.12
N LEU A 72 3.19 6.84 11.18
CA LEU A 72 3.00 7.64 12.39
C LEU A 72 3.94 7.08 13.45
N VAL A 73 4.67 7.95 14.14
CA VAL A 73 5.64 7.55 15.15
C VAL A 73 5.52 8.40 16.41
N CYS A 74 5.57 7.76 17.58
CA CYS A 74 5.63 8.41 18.88
C CYS A 74 7.01 8.23 19.52
N TYR A 75 7.78 9.32 19.60
CA TYR A 75 9.07 9.31 20.31
C TYR A 75 8.92 9.67 21.80
N ALA A 76 7.97 10.56 22.09
CA ALA A 76 7.66 11.02 23.43
C ALA A 76 6.16 11.31 23.50
N TYR A 77 5.40 10.45 24.18
CA TYR A 77 3.95 10.58 24.28
C TYR A 77 3.54 11.91 24.94
N PRO A 78 2.51 12.62 24.45
CA PRO A 78 1.63 12.31 23.32
C PRO A 78 2.07 12.91 21.97
N ALA A 79 3.30 13.42 21.86
CA ALA A 79 3.79 14.00 20.61
C ALA A 79 4.03 12.91 19.57
N VAL A 80 3.54 13.16 18.35
CA VAL A 80 3.65 12.24 17.21
C VAL A 80 4.18 12.95 15.97
N ASN A 81 4.87 12.18 15.14
CA ASN A 81 5.46 12.65 13.88
C ASN A 81 4.98 11.76 12.74
N PHE A 82 4.79 12.36 11.58
CA PHE A 82 4.73 11.61 10.33
C PHE A 82 6.14 11.36 9.81
N GLU A 83 6.37 10.17 9.29
CA GLU A 83 7.63 9.78 8.66
C GLU A 83 7.42 9.17 7.28
N ALA A 84 8.34 9.49 6.38
CA ALA A 84 8.39 8.98 5.03
C ALA A 84 9.82 9.12 4.47
N ASN A 85 10.04 8.64 3.24
CA ASN A 85 11.32 8.83 2.54
C ASN A 85 11.65 10.31 2.33
N GLY A 86 10.63 11.15 2.17
CA GLY A 86 10.73 12.58 2.34
C GLY A 86 9.41 13.17 2.80
N ILE A 87 9.44 14.10 3.74
CA ILE A 87 8.27 14.83 4.19
C ILE A 87 8.59 16.32 4.36
N VAL A 88 7.66 17.18 3.99
CA VAL A 88 7.75 18.63 4.22
C VAL A 88 6.35 19.18 4.45
N GLN A 89 6.18 20.00 5.48
CA GLN A 89 4.92 20.69 5.71
C GLN A 89 4.66 21.67 4.55
N GLY A 90 3.46 21.63 3.98
CA GLY A 90 3.10 22.49 2.86
C GLY A 90 1.68 22.22 2.35
N SER A 91 1.12 23.21 1.66
CA SER A 91 -0.21 23.14 1.06
C SER A 91 -0.14 23.46 -0.44
N GLY A 92 -1.27 23.36 -1.14
CA GLY A 92 -1.35 23.53 -2.58
C GLY A 92 -1.35 22.21 -3.34
N THR A 93 -1.21 22.28 -4.66
CA THR A 93 -1.39 21.15 -5.58
C THR A 93 -0.10 20.73 -6.29
N THR A 94 1.04 21.34 -5.96
CA THR A 94 2.35 20.98 -6.51
C THR A 94 3.34 20.78 -5.38
N ALA A 95 3.93 19.59 -5.30
CA ALA A 95 4.92 19.28 -4.28
C ALA A 95 6.23 20.09 -4.50
N PRO A 96 6.90 20.56 -3.42
CA PRO A 96 8.19 21.25 -3.52
C PRO A 96 9.28 20.39 -4.16
N ASP A 97 10.30 21.01 -4.74
CA ASP A 97 11.49 20.32 -5.24
C ASP A 97 12.45 19.92 -4.10
N THR A 98 12.57 20.77 -3.08
CA THR A 98 13.55 20.67 -1.99
C THR A 98 12.90 20.90 -0.63
N GLY A 99 13.68 20.77 0.46
CA GLY A 99 13.21 21.05 1.83
C GLY A 99 12.59 19.84 2.56
N TYR A 100 12.73 18.63 2.02
CA TYR A 100 12.24 17.41 2.64
C TYR A 100 13.16 16.95 3.77
N SER A 101 12.56 16.58 4.90
CA SER A 101 13.16 15.80 5.99
C SER A 101 12.65 14.36 5.95
N THR A 102 13.08 13.52 6.88
CA THR A 102 12.53 12.16 7.06
C THR A 102 11.35 12.11 8.03
N SER A 103 11.12 13.19 8.77
CA SER A 103 10.12 13.27 9.84
C SER A 103 9.60 14.69 10.00
N SER A 104 8.33 14.84 10.34
CA SER A 104 7.69 16.12 10.66
C SER A 104 6.65 15.95 11.76
N THR A 105 6.64 16.87 12.72
CA THR A 105 5.61 16.93 13.76
C THR A 105 4.23 17.03 13.14
N VAL A 106 3.29 16.22 13.63
CA VAL A 106 1.90 16.27 13.18
C VAL A 106 1.17 17.39 13.91
N THR A 107 0.64 18.32 13.13
CA THR A 107 -0.19 19.43 13.57
C THR A 107 -1.54 19.30 12.88
N ASP A 108 -2.62 19.34 13.66
CA ASP A 108 -3.97 19.17 13.14
C ASP A 108 -4.33 20.31 12.17
N GLY A 109 -5.00 19.97 11.08
CA GLY A 109 -5.34 20.90 9.99
C GLY A 109 -4.17 21.20 9.04
N TYR A 110 -2.95 20.77 9.34
CA TYR A 110 -1.80 21.00 8.47
C TYR A 110 -1.70 19.91 7.39
N SER A 111 -1.10 20.31 6.27
CA SER A 111 -0.81 19.44 5.14
C SER A 111 0.70 19.22 5.01
N TYR A 112 1.06 18.06 4.49
CA TYR A 112 2.43 17.61 4.33
C TYR A 112 2.58 16.99 2.93
N PHE A 113 3.57 17.44 2.17
CA PHE A 113 3.99 16.75 0.97
C PHE A 113 4.91 15.58 1.35
N VAL A 114 4.68 14.44 0.72
CA VAL A 114 5.33 13.17 1.02
C VAL A 114 5.95 12.61 -0.27
N LYS A 115 7.24 12.25 -0.19
CA LYS A 115 7.95 11.40 -1.17
C LYS A 115 7.88 9.95 -0.70
N THR A 116 7.48 9.08 -1.60
CA THR A 116 7.39 7.64 -1.33
C THR A 116 8.71 6.90 -1.61
N ASP A 117 8.73 5.60 -1.29
CA ASP A 117 9.92 4.83 -0.91
C ASP A 117 10.73 4.26 -2.10
N ASN A 118 10.10 3.54 -3.04
CA ASN A 118 10.83 2.82 -4.10
C ASN A 118 10.96 3.63 -5.39
N VAL A 119 9.82 4.06 -5.92
CA VAL A 119 9.71 5.00 -7.03
C VAL A 119 9.06 6.23 -6.45
N VAL A 120 9.69 7.40 -6.61
CA VAL A 120 9.19 8.62 -5.97
C VAL A 120 7.86 9.00 -6.60
N HIS A 121 6.79 8.76 -5.86
CA HIS A 121 5.49 9.37 -6.04
C HIS A 121 5.34 10.50 -5.04
N TYR A 122 4.53 11.48 -5.40
CA TYR A 122 4.23 12.60 -4.52
C TYR A 122 2.81 12.45 -4.00
N ALA A 123 2.67 12.57 -2.68
CA ALA A 123 1.39 12.67 -2.03
C ALA A 123 1.29 13.95 -1.22
N ARG A 124 0.07 14.43 -0.99
CA ARG A 124 -0.24 15.41 0.06
C ARG A 124 -1.13 14.73 1.09
N VAL A 125 -0.67 14.71 2.33
CA VAL A 125 -1.40 14.19 3.48
C VAL A 125 -1.84 15.37 4.34
N THR A 126 -3.12 15.44 4.67
CA THR A 126 -3.70 16.48 5.52
C THR A 126 -4.23 15.83 6.79
N ALA A 127 -3.66 16.19 7.95
CA ALA A 127 -4.17 15.73 9.24
C ALA A 127 -5.51 16.42 9.51
N VAL A 128 -6.59 15.64 9.64
CA VAL A 128 -7.96 16.18 9.79
C VAL A 128 -8.55 15.91 11.16
N SER A 129 -8.01 14.95 11.91
CA SER A 129 -8.46 14.67 13.27
C SER A 129 -7.33 14.09 14.12
N ARG A 130 -7.45 14.34 15.43
CA ARG A 130 -6.61 13.77 16.48
C ARG A 130 -7.50 13.30 17.62
N SER A 131 -7.22 12.11 18.13
CA SER A 131 -7.83 11.59 19.34
C SER A 131 -6.76 11.02 20.25
N GLU A 132 -6.79 11.43 21.52
CA GLU A 132 -5.89 10.95 22.56
C GLU A 132 -6.74 10.24 23.61
N SER A 133 -6.67 8.91 23.67
CA SER A 133 -7.52 8.09 24.54
C SER A 133 -6.81 6.82 24.96
N ALA A 134 -6.96 6.43 26.23
CA ALA A 134 -6.42 5.19 26.78
C ALA A 134 -4.92 4.93 26.50
N GLY A 135 -4.11 5.99 26.43
CA GLY A 135 -2.66 5.89 26.13
C GLY A 135 -2.32 5.74 24.65
N TYR A 136 -3.30 5.93 23.76
CA TYR A 136 -3.13 5.98 22.32
C TYR A 136 -3.28 7.40 21.79
N VAL A 137 -2.50 7.73 20.77
CA VAL A 137 -2.70 8.88 19.90
C VAL A 137 -3.08 8.36 18.52
N THR A 138 -4.27 8.73 18.06
CA THR A 138 -4.77 8.37 16.72
C THR A 138 -4.88 9.63 15.87
N ILE A 139 -4.27 9.60 14.69
CA ILE A 139 -4.34 10.68 13.71
C ILE A 139 -5.15 10.20 12.51
N GLY A 140 -6.27 10.87 12.24
CA GLY A 140 -7.00 10.72 11.00
C GLY A 140 -6.50 11.72 9.95
N PHE A 141 -6.38 11.28 8.71
CA PHE A 141 -5.90 12.10 7.62
C PHE A 141 -6.62 11.82 6.30
N GLN A 142 -6.64 12.84 5.46
CA GLN A 142 -7.00 12.73 4.05
C GLN A 142 -5.74 12.78 3.21
N TRP A 143 -5.76 12.18 2.04
CA TRP A 143 -4.60 12.18 1.16
C TRP A 143 -4.98 12.25 -0.32
N VAL A 144 -4.06 12.81 -1.10
CA VAL A 144 -4.06 12.86 -2.56
C VAL A 144 -2.69 12.37 -3.02
N LEU A 145 -2.62 11.47 -4.00
CA LEU A 145 -1.36 10.90 -4.51
C LEU A 145 -1.32 10.94 -6.04
N GLN A 146 -0.15 11.29 -6.57
CA GLN A 146 0.17 11.25 -7.99
C GLN A 146 0.82 9.91 -8.36
N THR A 147 0.14 9.12 -9.17
CA THR A 147 0.52 7.75 -9.56
C THR A 147 1.58 7.73 -10.66
N VAL A 148 1.83 8.85 -11.35
CA VAL A 148 2.96 9.00 -12.27
C VAL A 148 4.23 9.33 -11.48
N ALA A 149 5.25 8.48 -11.62
CA ALA A 149 6.54 8.67 -10.97
C ALA A 149 7.15 10.04 -11.28
N ASN A 150 7.73 10.67 -10.26
CA ASN A 150 8.40 11.97 -10.30
C ASN A 150 7.53 13.17 -10.71
N ASN A 151 6.24 12.98 -10.95
CA ASN A 151 5.32 14.09 -11.21
C ASN A 151 4.87 14.70 -9.87
N ARG A 152 5.13 15.99 -9.69
CA ARG A 152 4.82 16.73 -8.45
C ARG A 152 3.41 17.30 -8.41
N ASN A 153 2.70 17.29 -9.54
CA ASN A 153 1.37 17.88 -9.66
C ASN A 153 0.30 16.90 -9.16
N LEU A 154 -0.58 17.39 -8.29
CA LEU A 154 -1.62 16.63 -7.59
C LEU A 154 -3.04 17.01 -8.04
N TYR A 155 -3.20 17.43 -9.29
CA TYR A 155 -4.47 17.81 -9.91
C TYR A 155 -4.66 17.11 -11.26
#